data_AF-A0A1X7NTN0-F1
#
_entry.id   AF-A0A1X7NTN0-F1
#
_cell.length_a   1.000
_cell.length_b   1.000
_cell.length_c   1.000
_cell.angle_alpha   90.00
_cell.angle_beta   90.00
_cell.angle_gamma   90.00
#
_symmetry.space_group_name_H-M   'P 1'
#
loop_
_entity.id
_entity.type
_entity.pdbx_description
1 polymer ?
#
loop_
_entity_poly.entity_id
_entity_poly.type
_entity_poly.pdbx_seq_one_letter_code
_entity_poly.pdbx_strand_id
1 'polypeptide(L)'
;MGVIDGNKGQDQKGYILLESLVAFLILTLCISFYLPLTTNLLVTIKKEKTEVDLARVAYEQSQKIGLNQDLDSTWQTGKTHYIITLSEISQRKGIHIHYGGQTKEMDILSTQIITP
;
A
#
# COMPACT_ATOMS: atom_id res chain seq x y z
N MET A 1 12.42 44.30 -64.42
CA MET A 1 13.42 43.26 -64.74
C MET A 1 14.37 43.19 -63.56
N GLY A 2 14.41 42.06 -62.88
CA GLY A 2 15.14 41.86 -61.62
C GLY A 2 14.75 40.50 -61.06
N VAL A 3 15.40 39.47 -61.61
CA VAL A 3 15.17 38.04 -61.35
C VAL A 3 15.77 37.67 -59.98
N ILE A 4 14.91 37.04 -59.16
CA ILE A 4 15.11 35.84 -58.31
C ILE A 4 16.57 35.56 -57.87
N ASP A 5 16.83 35.47 -56.56
CA ASP A 5 17.21 34.15 -56.01
C ASP A 5 17.12 34.02 -54.49
N GLY A 6 16.59 32.88 -54.07
CA GLY A 6 16.21 32.59 -52.70
C GLY A 6 17.40 32.24 -51.81
N ASN A 7 17.32 32.67 -50.56
CA ASN A 7 18.02 32.00 -49.47
C ASN A 7 17.07 31.82 -48.27
N LYS A 8 16.08 30.93 -48.43
CA LYS A 8 15.25 30.41 -47.33
C LYS A 8 15.61 28.94 -47.10
N GLY A 9 16.89 28.68 -46.92
CA GLY A 9 17.43 27.36 -46.59
C GLY A 9 18.12 27.36 -45.23
N GLN A 10 17.56 28.03 -44.21
CA GLN A 10 18.05 27.88 -42.85
C GLN A 10 17.67 26.48 -42.33
N ASP A 11 18.69 25.61 -42.23
CA ASP A 11 18.82 24.39 -41.44
C ASP A 11 17.58 23.93 -40.60
N GLN A 12 16.49 23.57 -41.27
CA GLN A 12 15.28 23.04 -40.62
C GLN A 12 15.56 21.73 -39.87
N LYS A 13 16.58 20.96 -40.29
CA LYS A 13 16.95 19.68 -39.68
C LYS A 13 17.49 19.84 -38.26
N GLY A 14 18.27 20.89 -38.00
CA GLY A 14 18.79 21.19 -36.66
C GLY A 14 17.70 21.67 -35.70
N TYR A 15 16.73 22.43 -36.23
CA TYR A 15 15.57 22.90 -35.46
C TYR A 15 14.66 21.74 -35.02
N ILE A 16 14.38 20.78 -35.90
CA ILE A 16 13.56 19.59 -35.60
C ILE A 16 14.23 18.71 -34.52
N LEU A 17 15.56 18.55 -34.58
CA LEU A 17 16.31 17.81 -33.56
C LEU A 17 16.24 18.50 -32.19
N LEU A 18 16.40 19.82 -32.15
CA LEU A 18 16.29 20.59 -30.90
C LEU A 18 14.87 20.50 -30.32
N GLU A 19 13.85 20.67 -31.16
CA GLU A 19 12.44 20.57 -30.75
C GLU A 19 12.10 19.18 -30.20
N SER A 20 12.61 18.13 -30.86
CA SER A 20 12.46 16.74 -30.40
C SER A 20 13.16 16.51 -29.06
N LEU A 21 14.35 17.09 -28.86
CA LEU A 21 15.09 16.99 -27.60
C LEU A 21 14.35 17.68 -26.45
N VAL A 22 13.81 18.87 -26.71
CA VAL A 22 13.02 19.63 -25.73
C VAL A 22 11.73 18.89 -25.39
N ALA A 23 11.02 18.35 -26.38
CA ALA A 23 9.83 17.55 -26.16
C ALA A 23 10.13 16.29 -25.33
N PHE A 24 11.25 15.61 -25.62
CA PHE A 24 11.69 14.44 -24.86
C PHE A 24 12.06 14.80 -23.41
N LEU A 25 12.72 15.94 -23.20
CA LEU A 25 13.06 16.43 -21.86
C LEU A 25 11.82 16.73 -21.02
N ILE A 26 10.82 17.41 -21.62
CA ILE A 26 9.54 17.69 -20.97
C ILE A 26 8.83 16.38 -20.62
N LEU A 27 8.75 15.44 -21.57
CA LEU A 27 8.13 14.13 -21.34
C LEU A 27 8.81 13.36 -20.19
N THR A 28 10.15 13.35 -20.19
CA THR A 28 10.94 12.64 -19.17
C THR A 28 10.73 13.25 -17.78
N LEU A 29 10.68 14.58 -17.69
CA LEU A 29 10.35 15.27 -16.44
C LEU A 29 8.94 14.88 -15.96
N CYS A 30 7.94 14.93 -16.85
CA CYS A 30 6.56 14.55 -16.51
C CYS A 30 6.48 13.13 -15.97
N ILE A 31 7.14 12.16 -16.63
CA ILE A 31 7.17 10.76 -16.17
C ILE A 31 7.90 10.65 -14.82
N SER A 32 9.03 11.35 -14.67
CA SER A 32 9.83 11.30 -13.44
C SER A 32 9.10 11.85 -12.21
N PHE A 33 8.12 12.73 -12.37
CA PHE A 33 7.28 13.20 -11.26
C PHE A 33 6.02 12.36 -11.08
N TYR A 34 5.36 11.97 -12.17
CA TYR A 34 4.08 11.27 -12.11
C TYR A 34 4.22 9.82 -11.61
N LEU A 35 5.29 9.14 -12.01
CA LEU A 35 5.53 7.76 -11.64
C LEU A 35 5.75 7.59 -10.11
N PRO A 36 6.65 8.32 -9.44
CA PRO A 36 6.78 8.21 -7.98
C PRO A 36 5.52 8.67 -7.24
N LEU A 37 4.76 9.64 -7.77
CA LEU A 37 3.52 10.08 -7.14
C LEU A 37 2.48 8.95 -7.11
N THR A 38 2.24 8.31 -8.26
CA THR A 38 1.27 7.22 -8.39
C THR A 38 1.67 5.98 -7.60
N THR A 39 2.95 5.62 -7.58
CA THR A 39 3.44 4.49 -6.79
C THR A 39 3.31 4.75 -5.30
N ASN A 40 3.65 5.95 -4.82
CA ASN A 40 3.47 6.32 -3.41
C ASN A 40 2.00 6.27 -2.99
N LEU A 41 1.10 6.80 -3.83
CA LEU A 41 -0.34 6.75 -3.55
C LEU A 41 -0.85 5.31 -3.47
N LEU A 42 -0.41 4.44 -4.40
CA LEU A 42 -0.76 3.02 -4.40
C LEU A 42 -0.26 2.31 -3.13
N VAL A 43 0.96 2.61 -2.69
CA VAL A 43 1.53 2.06 -1.45
C VAL A 43 0.73 2.51 -0.23
N THR A 44 0.36 3.79 -0.15
CA THR A 44 -0.46 4.34 0.94
C THR A 44 -1.82 3.65 1.01
N ILE A 45 -2.53 3.55 -0.13
CA ILE A 45 -3.84 2.86 -0.18
C ILE A 45 -3.71 1.40 0.26
N LYS A 46 -2.66 0.70 -0.18
CA LYS A 46 -2.43 -0.69 0.22
C LYS A 46 -2.18 -0.81 1.72
N LYS A 47 -1.44 0.13 2.31
CA LYS A 47 -1.15 0.17 3.75
C LYS A 47 -2.44 0.41 4.55
N GLU A 48 -3.23 1.41 4.19
CA GLU A 48 -4.50 1.73 4.84
C GLU A 48 -5.48 0.55 4.77
N LYS A 49 -5.60 -0.07 3.58
CA LYS A 49 -6.43 -1.27 3.42
C LYS A 49 -5.99 -2.40 4.36
N THR A 50 -4.69 -2.64 4.45
CA THR A 50 -4.14 -3.69 5.33
C THR A 50 -4.42 -3.38 6.80
N GLU A 51 -4.34 -2.11 7.20
CA GLU A 51 -4.62 -1.67 8.56
C GLU A 51 -6.10 -1.85 8.93
N VAL A 52 -7.02 -1.50 8.02
CA VAL A 52 -8.46 -1.72 8.21
C VAL A 52 -8.78 -3.21 8.29
N ASP A 53 -8.21 -4.03 7.40
CA ASP A 53 -8.43 -5.48 7.41
C ASP A 53 -7.92 -6.09 8.73
N LEU A 54 -6.77 -5.63 9.24
CA LEU A 54 -6.23 -6.08 10.51
C LEU A 54 -7.10 -5.65 11.70
N ALA A 55 -7.61 -4.41 11.69
CA ALA A 55 -8.53 -3.93 12.71
C ALA A 55 -9.83 -4.73 12.73
N ARG A 56 -10.37 -5.10 11.57
CA ARG A 56 -11.53 -6.00 11.46
C ARG A 56 -11.24 -7.37 12.07
N VAL A 57 -10.15 -8.01 11.67
CA VAL A 57 -9.77 -9.33 12.20
C VAL A 57 -9.65 -9.26 13.72
N ALA A 58 -8.95 -8.25 14.23
CA ALA A 58 -8.77 -8.07 15.66
C ALA A 58 -10.10 -7.86 16.41
N TYR A 59 -10.99 -7.05 15.85
CA TYR A 59 -12.32 -6.83 16.41
C TYR A 59 -13.13 -8.12 16.48
N GLU A 60 -13.21 -8.87 15.39
CA GLU A 60 -14.00 -10.11 15.32
C GLU A 60 -13.46 -11.19 16.28
N GLN A 61 -12.14 -11.36 16.34
CA GLN A 61 -11.53 -12.30 17.30
C GLN A 61 -11.71 -11.83 18.75
N SER A 62 -11.67 -10.53 19.01
CA SER A 62 -11.95 -9.99 20.35
C SER A 62 -13.39 -10.24 20.80
N GLN A 63 -14.36 -10.18 19.88
CA GLN A 63 -15.74 -10.54 20.17
C GLN A 63 -15.89 -12.02 20.48
N LYS A 64 -15.21 -12.90 19.73
CA LYS A 64 -15.19 -14.34 20.02
C LYS A 64 -14.64 -14.65 21.41
N ILE A 65 -13.57 -13.96 21.81
CA ILE A 65 -13.02 -14.05 23.18
C ILE A 65 -14.05 -13.61 24.22
N GLY A 66 -14.73 -12.48 24.01
CA GLY A 66 -15.75 -11.98 24.93
C GLY A 66 -16.97 -12.91 25.05
N LEU A 67 -17.29 -13.65 23.99
CA LEU A 67 -18.37 -14.65 23.95
C LEU A 67 -17.93 -16.05 24.41
N ASN A 68 -16.68 -16.22 24.87
CA ASN A 68 -16.08 -17.52 25.21
C ASN A 68 -16.20 -18.57 24.08
N GLN A 69 -16.12 -18.11 22.83
CA GLN A 69 -16.07 -18.98 21.66
C GLN A 69 -14.63 -19.29 21.26
N ASP A 70 -14.43 -20.42 20.58
CA ASP A 70 -13.13 -20.77 20.02
C ASP A 70 -12.68 -19.74 18.97
N LEU A 71 -11.41 -19.36 19.05
CA LEU A 71 -10.76 -18.47 18.11
C LEU A 71 -10.51 -19.18 16.78
N ASP A 72 -10.60 -18.43 15.67
CA ASP A 72 -10.16 -18.99 14.39
C ASP A 72 -8.63 -19.02 14.39
N SER A 73 -8.03 -20.19 14.15
CA SER A 73 -6.57 -20.32 14.04
C SER A 73 -6.00 -19.64 12.80
N THR A 74 -6.83 -19.49 11.76
CA THR A 74 -6.47 -18.83 10.50
C THR A 74 -7.62 -17.99 9.99
N TRP A 75 -7.29 -16.83 9.43
CA TRP A 75 -8.25 -15.94 8.80
C TRP A 75 -7.77 -15.56 7.40
N GLN A 76 -8.69 -15.57 6.44
CA GLN A 76 -8.38 -15.22 5.05
C GLN A 76 -9.23 -14.03 4.60
N THR A 77 -8.58 -12.93 4.26
CA THR A 77 -9.22 -11.78 3.61
C THR A 77 -8.70 -11.67 2.18
N GLY A 78 -9.50 -12.09 1.20
CA GLY A 78 -9.10 -12.10 -0.21
C GLY A 78 -7.93 -13.06 -0.48
N LYS A 79 -6.76 -12.50 -0.83
CA LYS A 79 -5.51 -13.28 -1.05
C LYS A 79 -4.60 -13.31 0.18
N THR A 80 -4.98 -12.62 1.25
CA THR A 80 -4.16 -12.37 2.43
C THR A 80 -4.50 -13.39 3.52
N HIS A 81 -3.50 -14.12 4.01
CA HIS A 81 -3.65 -15.12 5.07
C HIS A 81 -3.08 -14.57 6.38
N TYR A 82 -3.88 -14.62 7.43
CA TYR A 82 -3.54 -14.21 8.79
C TYR A 82 -3.52 -15.46 9.68
N ILE A 83 -2.47 -15.61 10.48
CA ILE A 83 -2.39 -16.66 11.50
C ILE A 83 -2.65 -15.99 12.84
N ILE A 84 -3.61 -16.54 13.58
CA ILE A 84 -4.07 -15.95 14.83
C ILE A 84 -3.69 -16.91 15.94
N THR A 85 -2.89 -16.42 16.88
CA THR A 85 -2.44 -17.17 18.04
C THR A 85 -2.97 -16.50 19.30
N LEU A 86 -3.55 -17.30 20.18
CA LEU A 86 -4.00 -16.81 21.48
C LEU A 86 -2.78 -16.62 22.38
N SER A 87 -2.70 -15.46 23.03
CA SER A 87 -1.74 -15.24 24.11
C SER A 87 -2.51 -15.14 25.43
N GLU A 88 -2.22 -16.06 26.34
CA GLU A 88 -2.75 -16.05 27.69
C GLU A 88 -1.62 -15.72 28.66
N ILE A 89 -1.57 -14.47 29.12
CA ILE A 89 -0.57 -14.03 30.10
C ILE A 89 -1.27 -13.75 31.42
N SER A 90 -1.03 -14.65 32.38
CA SER A 90 -1.21 -14.51 33.84
C SER A 90 -2.61 -14.18 34.38
N GLN A 91 -3.56 -13.74 33.56
CA GLN A 91 -5.00 -13.48 33.82
C GLN A 91 -5.70 -12.72 32.67
N ARG A 92 -5.01 -12.44 31.56
CA ARG A 92 -5.54 -11.73 30.39
C ARG A 92 -5.47 -12.61 29.15
N LYS A 93 -6.54 -12.55 28.34
CA LYS A 93 -6.56 -13.12 26.99
C LYS A 93 -6.21 -12.02 25.99
N GLY A 94 -5.25 -12.29 25.11
CA GLY A 94 -4.86 -11.42 23.99
C GLY A 94 -4.75 -12.23 22.69
N ILE A 95 -4.60 -11.52 21.58
CA ILE A 95 -4.44 -12.14 20.26
C ILE A 95 -3.17 -11.61 19.59
N HIS A 96 -2.42 -12.55 19.01
CA HIS A 96 -1.28 -12.27 18.16
C HIS A 96 -1.70 -12.57 16.72
N ILE A 97 -1.61 -11.57 15.86
CA ILE A 97 -1.92 -11.71 14.45
C ILE A 97 -0.60 -11.66 13.67
N HIS A 98 -0.22 -12.79 13.10
CA HIS A 98 0.95 -12.90 12.24
C HIS A 98 0.55 -12.74 10.77
N TYR A 99 1.22 -11.82 10.08
CA TYR A 99 1.03 -11.56 8.66
C TYR A 99 2.34 -11.21 7.96
N GLY A 100 2.73 -12.00 6.95
CA GLY A 100 3.84 -11.65 6.05
C GLY A 100 5.19 -11.38 6.73
N GLY A 101 5.47 -12.03 7.86
CA GLY A 101 6.68 -11.80 8.67
C GLY A 101 6.58 -10.64 9.67
N GLN A 102 5.44 -9.94 9.73
CA GLN A 102 5.12 -8.97 10.77
C GLN A 102 4.19 -9.60 11.81
N THR A 103 4.48 -9.37 13.08
CA THR A 103 3.62 -9.76 14.20
C THR A 103 2.99 -8.51 14.76
N LYS A 104 1.65 -8.47 14.82
CA LYS A 104 0.93 -7.43 15.54
C LYS A 104 0.27 -8.07 16.75
N GLU A 105 0.76 -7.69 17.93
CA GLU A 105 0.20 -8.08 19.22
C GLU A 105 -0.93 -7.14 19.59
N MET A 106 -2.04 -7.69 20.05
CA MET A 106 -3.15 -6.93 20.60
C MET A 106 -3.63 -7.57 21.89
N ASP A 107 -3.38 -6.86 23.00
CA ASP A 107 -3.90 -7.21 24.31
C ASP A 107 -5.38 -6.81 24.40
N ILE A 108 -6.26 -7.80 24.63
CA ILE A 108 -7.66 -7.51 24.91
C ILE A 108 -7.79 -7.32 26.41
N LEU A 109 -7.84 -6.05 26.83
CA LEU A 109 -7.82 -5.62 28.23
C LEU A 109 -9.03 -6.09 29.08
N SER A 110 -9.99 -6.81 28.50
CA SER A 110 -11.35 -6.90 29.07
C SER A 110 -11.76 -8.25 29.65
N THR A 111 -10.95 -9.30 29.59
CA THR A 111 -11.39 -10.63 30.08
C THR A 111 -10.49 -11.11 31.20
N GLN A 112 -10.91 -10.86 32.45
CA GLN A 112 -10.39 -11.59 33.59
C GLN A 112 -10.73 -13.07 33.40
N ILE A 113 -9.74 -13.96 33.56
CA ILE A 113 -10.00 -15.40 33.63
C ILE A 113 -10.88 -15.64 34.86
N ILE A 114 -12.15 -15.99 34.65
CA ILE A 114 -12.99 -16.51 35.72
C ILE A 114 -12.51 -17.94 35.99
N THR A 115 -11.61 -18.10 36.96
CA THR A 115 -11.27 -19.42 37.51
C THR A 115 -12.50 -20.00 38.22
N PRO A 116 -12.89 -21.27 37.96
CA PRO A 116 -13.96 -21.95 38.68
C PRO A 116 -13.60 -22.22 40.16
#